data_AF-A0A536B2A8-F1
#
_entry.id   AF-A0A536B2A8-F1
#
_cell.length_a   1.000
_cell.length_b   1.000
_cell.length_c   1.000
_cell.angle_alpha   90.00
_cell.angle_beta   90.00
_cell.angle_gamma   90.00
#
_symmetry.space_group_name_H-M   'P 1'
#
loop_
_entity.id
_entity.type
_entity.pdbx_description
1 polymer ?
#
loop_
_entity_poly.entity_id
_entity_poly.type
_entity_poly.pdbx_seq_one_letter_code
_entity_poly.pdbx_strand_id
1 'polypeptide(L)'
;MRRTFIAAGTVLAALALSASAVFAAVTWHSGPTVTFNGTTSVTATGDGSGFGNQPAVATLTVDALVTYTCQNKGGAQSPGQNPVAASSSGSQDLGNADHNGRGIINLTVAFTPAATVAGKSIGCPNGNWTGVDPVSSGITSATLTITQGNKTIFGPTTYDNPNN
;
A
#
# COMPACT_ATOMS: atom_id res chain seq x y z
N MET A 1 24.52 57.10 42.85
CA MET A 1 23.80 57.59 41.66
C MET A 1 24.19 56.67 40.49
N ARG A 2 23.44 55.59 40.24
CA ARG A 2 22.57 55.39 39.06
C ARG A 2 23.20 55.93 37.77
N ARG A 3 23.52 55.06 36.80
CA ARG A 3 22.63 54.80 35.65
C ARG A 3 22.95 53.46 34.94
N THR A 4 21.90 52.69 34.74
CA THR A 4 21.77 51.47 33.94
C THR A 4 21.32 51.77 32.50
N PHE A 5 21.42 50.73 31.65
CA PHE A 5 20.80 50.50 30.33
C PHE A 5 21.58 51.05 29.11
N ILE A 6 21.67 50.39 27.94
CA ILE A 6 20.76 49.46 27.25
C ILE A 6 21.56 48.45 26.42
N ALA A 7 21.14 47.18 26.43
CA ALA A 7 21.53 46.15 25.47
C ALA A 7 20.50 46.08 24.33
N ALA A 8 20.95 45.96 23.07
CA ALA A 8 20.12 45.52 21.95
C ALA A 8 21.01 45.14 20.74
N GLY A 9 21.27 43.84 20.56
CA GLY A 9 21.93 43.30 19.37
C GLY A 9 21.06 42.19 18.77
N THR A 10 20.32 42.57 17.73
CA THR A 10 19.39 41.78 16.93
C THR A 10 20.06 40.55 16.30
N VAL A 11 19.52 39.35 16.53
CA VAL A 11 19.75 38.20 15.65
C VAL A 11 18.40 37.74 15.09
N LEU A 12 18.33 37.84 13.77
CA LEU A 12 17.21 37.59 12.88
C LEU A 12 16.70 36.14 13.04
N ALA A 13 15.42 35.98 13.38
CA ALA A 13 14.72 34.70 13.30
C ALA A 13 14.42 34.39 11.83
N ALA A 14 15.06 33.36 11.26
CA ALA A 14 14.67 32.82 9.96
C ALA A 14 13.39 31.98 10.13
N LEU A 15 12.22 32.59 9.93
CA LEU A 15 10.97 31.86 9.71
C LEU A 15 11.06 31.18 8.34
N ALA A 16 11.42 29.90 8.32
CA ALA A 16 11.18 29.05 7.16
C ALA A 16 9.66 28.89 7.01
N LEU A 17 9.05 29.64 6.10
CA LEU A 17 7.69 29.37 5.64
C LEU A 17 7.73 28.04 4.87
N SER A 18 7.50 26.93 5.57
CA SER A 18 7.06 25.70 4.92
C SER A 18 5.68 25.98 4.34
N ALA A 19 5.63 26.36 3.06
CA ALA A 19 4.39 26.36 2.31
C ALA A 19 3.89 24.90 2.30
N SER A 20 2.90 24.60 3.14
CA SER A 20 2.10 23.40 2.98
C SER A 20 1.45 23.51 1.61
N ALA A 21 1.86 22.67 0.67
CA ALA A 21 1.16 22.54 -0.60
C ALA A 21 -0.27 22.11 -0.26
N VAL A 22 -1.20 23.05 -0.33
CA VAL A 22 -2.63 22.75 -0.26
C VAL A 22 -2.97 22.07 -1.58
N PHE A 23 -2.90 20.74 -1.59
CA PHE A 23 -3.45 19.97 -2.69
C PHE A 23 -4.95 20.24 -2.72
N ALA A 24 -5.49 20.55 -3.91
CA ALA A 24 -6.93 20.49 -4.09
C ALA A 24 -7.35 19.06 -3.72
N ALA A 25 -8.16 18.93 -2.67
CA ALA A 25 -8.61 17.63 -2.21
C ALA A 25 -9.39 16.94 -3.33
N VAL A 26 -9.04 15.69 -3.63
CA VAL A 26 -9.82 14.86 -4.55
C VAL A 26 -11.27 14.83 -4.06
N THR A 27 -12.20 15.18 -4.94
CA THR A 27 -13.63 15.18 -4.63
C THR A 27 -14.24 13.93 -5.21
N TRP A 28 -14.64 13.01 -4.35
CA TRP A 28 -15.31 11.78 -4.74
C TRP A 28 -16.79 12.03 -5.04
N HIS A 29 -17.23 11.61 -6.22
CA HIS A 29 -18.64 11.56 -6.61
C HIS A 29 -19.26 10.23 -6.17
N SER A 30 -18.45 9.17 -6.20
CA SER A 30 -18.75 7.87 -5.60
C SER A 30 -17.45 7.17 -5.18
N GLY A 31 -17.50 6.39 -4.10
CA GLY A 31 -16.31 5.73 -3.56
C GLY A 31 -15.32 6.68 -2.87
N PRO A 32 -14.04 6.28 -2.73
CA PRO A 32 -13.49 5.01 -3.16
C PRO A 32 -14.02 3.88 -2.26
N THR A 33 -14.46 2.80 -2.89
CA THR A 33 -14.93 1.59 -2.23
C THR A 33 -13.96 0.46 -2.53
N VAL A 34 -13.52 -0.25 -1.49
CA VAL A 34 -12.67 -1.43 -1.60
C VAL A 34 -13.46 -2.63 -1.13
N THR A 35 -13.64 -3.60 -2.03
CA THR A 35 -14.45 -4.79 -1.81
C THR A 35 -13.56 -6.03 -1.86
N PHE A 36 -13.58 -6.81 -0.78
CA PHE A 36 -12.89 -8.10 -0.71
C PHE A 36 -13.79 -9.18 -1.31
N ASN A 37 -13.37 -9.77 -2.44
CA ASN A 37 -14.13 -10.80 -3.14
C ASN A 37 -13.63 -12.18 -2.68
N GLY A 38 -13.97 -12.54 -1.44
CA GLY A 38 -13.48 -13.76 -0.81
C GLY A 38 -12.01 -13.65 -0.39
N THR A 39 -11.27 -14.74 -0.51
CA THR A 39 -9.87 -14.85 -0.03
C THR A 39 -8.83 -14.63 -1.13
N THR A 40 -9.25 -14.39 -2.38
CA THR A 40 -8.36 -14.45 -3.56
C THR A 40 -8.31 -13.18 -4.39
N SER A 41 -9.17 -12.19 -4.16
CA SER A 41 -9.08 -10.91 -4.88
C SER A 41 -9.73 -9.75 -4.15
N VAL A 42 -9.32 -8.54 -4.50
CA VAL A 42 -9.88 -7.28 -4.01
C VAL A 42 -10.17 -6.37 -5.20
N THR A 43 -11.32 -5.71 -5.19
CA THR A 43 -11.69 -4.70 -6.18
C THR A 43 -11.78 -3.33 -5.53
N ALA A 44 -11.08 -2.35 -6.09
CA ALA A 44 -11.27 -0.94 -5.79
C ALA A 44 -12.12 -0.30 -6.90
N THR A 45 -13.16 0.45 -6.52
CA THR A 45 -13.99 1.24 -7.43
C THR A 45 -14.16 2.67 -6.92
N GLY A 46 -14.28 3.63 -7.82
CA GLY A 46 -14.56 5.01 -7.46
C GLY A 46 -14.64 5.93 -8.66
N ASP A 47 -15.24 7.08 -8.46
CA ASP A 47 -15.33 8.16 -9.43
C ASP A 47 -15.07 9.46 -8.70
N GLY A 48 -14.05 10.20 -9.12
CA GLY A 48 -13.66 11.43 -8.47
C GLY A 48 -13.18 12.48 -9.46
N SER A 49 -13.17 13.72 -9.00
CA SER A 49 -12.58 14.86 -9.70
C SER A 49 -11.55 15.56 -8.84
N GLY A 50 -10.81 16.49 -9.43
CA GLY A 50 -9.70 17.16 -8.76
C GLY A 50 -8.38 16.40 -8.86
N PHE A 51 -8.29 15.38 -9.72
CA PHE A 51 -7.01 14.71 -10.01
C PHE A 51 -6.05 15.56 -10.85
N GLY A 52 -6.48 16.73 -11.34
CA GLY A 52 -5.67 17.61 -12.17
C GLY A 52 -5.51 17.11 -13.61
N ASN A 53 -4.66 17.77 -14.39
CA ASN A 53 -4.49 17.53 -15.83
C ASN A 53 -3.28 16.64 -16.18
N GLN A 54 -2.61 16.04 -15.19
CA GLN A 54 -1.56 15.06 -15.43
C GLN A 54 -2.09 13.64 -15.12
N PRO A 55 -1.56 12.59 -15.76
CA PRO A 55 -2.00 11.22 -15.49
C PRO A 55 -1.88 10.88 -14.00
N ALA A 56 -3.00 10.50 -13.40
CA ALA A 56 -3.05 9.94 -12.05
C ALA A 56 -3.17 8.41 -12.15
N VAL A 57 -2.47 7.71 -11.26
CA VAL A 57 -2.41 6.25 -11.24
C VAL A 57 -2.88 5.75 -9.88
N ALA A 58 -3.95 4.96 -9.87
CA ALA A 58 -4.33 4.19 -8.68
C ALA A 58 -3.47 2.94 -8.58
N THR A 59 -2.99 2.65 -7.38
CA THR A 59 -2.28 1.41 -7.02
C THR A 59 -3.03 0.76 -5.86
N LEU A 60 -3.44 -0.48 -6.06
CA LEU A 60 -4.04 -1.31 -5.03
C LEU A 60 -3.02 -2.40 -4.65
N THR A 61 -2.59 -2.41 -3.39
CA THR A 61 -1.75 -3.48 -2.83
C THR A 61 -2.62 -4.34 -1.93
N VAL A 62 -2.54 -5.65 -2.08
CA VAL A 62 -3.32 -6.65 -1.34
C VAL A 62 -2.34 -7.46 -0.53
N ASP A 63 -2.57 -7.57 0.77
CA ASP A 63 -1.71 -8.27 1.71
C ASP A 63 -2.42 -9.51 2.26
N ALA A 64 -1.66 -10.58 2.51
CA ALA A 64 -2.16 -11.84 3.04
C ALA A 64 -1.10 -12.54 3.89
N LEU A 65 -1.53 -13.51 4.69
CA LEU A 65 -0.66 -14.43 5.43
C LEU A 65 -0.74 -15.83 4.82
N VAL A 66 0.42 -16.42 4.57
CA VAL A 66 0.54 -17.72 3.89
C VAL A 66 1.42 -18.65 4.72
N THR A 67 0.95 -19.87 4.96
CA THR A 67 1.75 -20.95 5.52
C THR A 67 2.25 -21.87 4.42
N TYR A 68 3.37 -22.53 4.67
CA TYR A 68 4.02 -23.44 3.72
C TYR A 68 4.44 -24.71 4.43
N THR A 69 4.52 -25.80 3.69
CA THR A 69 5.15 -27.04 4.13
C THR A 69 6.65 -26.97 3.81
N CYS A 70 7.50 -27.32 4.77
CA CYS A 70 8.93 -27.48 4.54
C CYS A 70 9.19 -28.81 3.85
N GLN A 71 9.88 -28.81 2.71
CA GLN A 71 10.34 -30.01 2.01
C GLN A 71 11.85 -29.98 1.79
N ASN A 72 12.53 -31.09 2.09
CA ASN A 72 13.95 -31.25 1.81
C ASN A 72 14.20 -31.91 0.43
N LYS A 73 15.46 -31.93 -0.03
CA LYS A 73 15.83 -32.55 -1.32
C LYS A 73 15.55 -34.05 -1.41
N GLY A 74 15.44 -34.75 -0.28
CA GLY A 74 15.06 -36.16 -0.20
C GLY A 74 13.55 -36.40 -0.21
N GLY A 75 12.74 -35.34 -0.31
CA GLY A 75 11.28 -35.40 -0.34
C GLY A 75 10.61 -35.46 1.04
N ALA A 76 11.37 -35.46 2.14
CA ALA A 76 10.77 -35.46 3.47
C ALA A 76 10.11 -34.11 3.75
N GLN A 77 8.91 -34.16 4.34
CA GLN A 77 8.09 -33.00 4.65
C GLN A 77 8.01 -32.76 6.17
N SER A 78 7.91 -31.50 6.55
CA SER A 78 7.68 -31.04 7.91
C SER A 78 6.82 -29.77 7.87
N PRO A 79 5.93 -29.51 8.84
CA PRO A 79 5.18 -28.26 8.89
C PRO A 79 6.13 -27.05 8.93
N GLY A 80 5.83 -26.01 8.15
CA GLY A 80 6.46 -24.70 8.34
C GLY A 80 6.07 -24.14 9.71
N GLN A 81 7.01 -23.44 10.35
CA GLN A 81 6.80 -22.97 11.72
C GLN A 81 6.08 -21.63 11.79
N ASN A 82 6.22 -20.80 10.74
CA ASN A 82 5.69 -19.44 10.74
C ASN A 82 4.92 -19.13 9.45
N PRO A 83 3.69 -18.58 9.54
CA PRO A 83 3.09 -17.86 8.43
C PRO A 83 4.00 -16.72 7.97
N VAL A 84 4.04 -16.47 6.67
CA VAL A 84 4.78 -15.37 6.07
C VAL A 84 3.83 -14.40 5.39
N ALA A 85 4.17 -13.11 5.49
CA ALA A 85 3.48 -12.07 4.74
C ALA A 85 3.74 -12.25 3.23
N ALA A 86 2.68 -12.13 2.46
CA ALA A 86 2.72 -12.15 1.01
C ALA A 86 1.82 -11.02 0.49
N SER A 87 2.20 -10.42 -0.63
CA SER A 87 1.43 -9.34 -1.22
C SER A 87 1.33 -9.48 -2.73
N SER A 88 0.28 -8.88 -3.29
CA SER A 88 0.06 -8.71 -4.73
C SER A 88 -0.33 -7.26 -4.97
N SER A 89 0.05 -6.67 -6.09
CA SER A 89 -0.34 -5.31 -6.42
C SER A 89 -0.73 -5.18 -7.88
N GLY A 90 -1.63 -4.22 -8.13
CA GLY A 90 -2.02 -3.80 -9.47
C GLY A 90 -2.12 -2.29 -9.52
N SER A 91 -2.05 -1.74 -10.73
CA SER A 91 -2.20 -0.31 -10.96
C SER A 91 -3.08 -0.03 -12.16
N GLN A 92 -3.70 1.14 -12.15
CA GLN A 92 -4.61 1.60 -13.19
C GLN A 92 -4.41 3.10 -13.41
N ASP A 93 -4.19 3.51 -14.66
CA ASP A 93 -4.33 4.91 -15.05
C ASP A 93 -5.81 5.34 -14.92
N LEU A 94 -6.06 6.51 -14.34
CA LEU A 94 -7.41 7.00 -14.08
C LEU A 94 -8.06 7.68 -15.29
N GLY A 95 -7.31 7.88 -16.38
CA GLY A 95 -7.76 8.56 -17.58
C GLY A 95 -8.01 10.05 -17.40
N ASN A 96 -7.60 10.65 -16.29
CA ASN A 96 -8.02 11.99 -15.90
C ASN A 96 -7.40 13.13 -16.72
N ALA A 97 -6.25 12.89 -17.36
CA ALA A 97 -5.52 13.90 -18.11
C ALA A 97 -6.37 14.51 -19.24
N ASP A 98 -7.13 13.68 -19.95
CA ASP A 98 -7.98 14.10 -21.08
C ASP A 98 -9.44 14.40 -20.66
N HIS A 99 -9.75 14.32 -19.36
CA HIS A 99 -11.12 14.41 -18.83
C HIS A 99 -11.27 15.50 -17.76
N ASN A 100 -10.56 16.62 -17.91
CA ASN A 100 -10.62 17.77 -16.99
C ASN A 100 -10.37 17.40 -15.52
N GLY A 101 -9.51 16.42 -15.26
CA GLY A 101 -9.19 15.97 -13.91
C GLY A 101 -10.26 15.12 -13.22
N ARG A 102 -11.23 14.60 -13.97
CA ARG A 102 -12.10 13.50 -13.52
C ARG A 102 -11.48 12.16 -13.85
N GLY A 103 -11.44 11.24 -12.89
CA GLY A 103 -10.85 9.92 -13.02
C GLY A 103 -11.74 8.83 -12.43
N ILE A 104 -11.68 7.63 -13.02
CA ILE A 104 -12.49 6.48 -12.60
C ILE A 104 -11.56 5.34 -12.18
N ILE A 105 -11.82 4.75 -11.02
CA ILE A 105 -11.18 3.53 -10.54
C ILE A 105 -12.11 2.36 -10.81
N ASN A 106 -11.58 1.33 -11.45
CA ASN A 106 -12.17 0.01 -11.57
C ASN A 106 -11.03 -1.02 -11.66
N LEU A 107 -10.38 -1.25 -10.52
CA LEU A 107 -9.15 -2.03 -10.41
C LEU A 107 -9.40 -3.26 -9.54
N THR A 108 -9.28 -4.45 -10.14
CA THR A 108 -9.27 -5.73 -9.42
C THR A 108 -7.85 -6.29 -9.35
N VAL A 109 -7.41 -6.64 -8.15
CA VAL A 109 -6.14 -7.31 -7.90
C VAL A 109 -6.41 -8.70 -7.36
N ALA A 110 -5.93 -9.71 -8.08
CA ALA A 110 -5.93 -11.09 -7.62
C ALA A 110 -4.70 -11.34 -6.73
N PHE A 111 -4.89 -12.16 -5.70
CA PHE A 111 -3.84 -12.65 -4.84
C PHE A 111 -3.58 -14.13 -5.16
N THR A 112 -2.32 -14.46 -5.42
CA THR A 112 -1.87 -15.84 -5.58
C THR A 112 -0.53 -15.98 -4.86
N PRO A 113 -0.43 -16.85 -3.85
CA PRO A 113 0.82 -17.05 -3.13
C PRO A 113 1.87 -17.66 -4.06
N ALA A 114 3.15 -17.35 -3.81
CA ALA A 114 4.24 -17.99 -4.53
C ALA A 114 4.20 -19.51 -4.32
N ALA A 115 4.42 -20.28 -5.38
CA ALA A 115 4.39 -21.75 -5.28
C ALA A 115 5.50 -22.29 -4.36
N THR A 116 6.63 -21.57 -4.27
CA THR A 116 7.74 -21.91 -3.37
C THR A 116 8.36 -20.68 -2.74
N VAL A 117 8.94 -20.86 -1.56
CA VAL A 117 9.73 -19.84 -0.84
C VAL A 117 10.97 -20.46 -0.22
N ALA A 118 11.97 -19.64 0.12
CA ALA A 118 13.16 -20.12 0.81
C ALA A 118 12.78 -20.70 2.19
N GLY A 119 13.19 -21.93 2.51
CA GLY A 119 12.78 -22.56 3.77
C GLY A 119 13.17 -21.77 5.01
N LYS A 120 14.27 -20.99 4.95
CA LYS A 120 14.68 -20.11 6.05
C LYS A 120 13.63 -19.06 6.41
N SER A 121 12.88 -18.52 5.44
CA SER A 121 11.90 -17.46 5.71
C SER A 121 10.65 -17.95 6.43
N ILE A 122 10.36 -19.25 6.38
CA ILE A 122 9.19 -19.89 7.00
C ILE A 122 9.55 -20.75 8.22
N GLY A 123 10.80 -20.69 8.68
CA GLY A 123 11.27 -21.44 9.85
C GLY A 123 11.53 -22.93 9.60
N CYS A 124 11.93 -23.33 8.39
CA CYS A 124 12.33 -24.71 8.14
C CYS A 124 13.60 -25.11 8.92
N PRO A 125 13.80 -26.42 9.18
CA PRO A 125 14.87 -26.90 10.06
C PRO A 125 16.29 -26.41 9.71
N ASN A 126 16.59 -26.20 8.43
CA ASN A 126 17.84 -25.56 7.98
C ASN A 126 17.70 -24.99 6.56
N GLY A 127 18.74 -24.30 6.07
CA GLY A 127 18.75 -23.63 4.76
C GLY A 127 18.70 -24.55 3.52
N ASN A 128 18.74 -25.87 3.69
CA ASN A 128 18.61 -26.83 2.58
C ASN A 128 17.16 -27.26 2.32
N TRP A 129 16.20 -26.65 3.01
CA TRP A 129 14.76 -26.90 2.86
C TRP A 129 14.12 -25.79 2.03
N THR A 130 13.03 -26.14 1.35
CA THR A 130 12.21 -25.23 0.55
C THR A 130 10.79 -25.23 1.11
N GLY A 131 10.15 -24.07 1.18
CA GLY A 131 8.72 -23.98 1.42
C GLY A 131 7.95 -24.33 0.17
N VAL A 132 7.02 -25.27 0.26
CA VAL A 132 6.13 -25.75 -0.81
C VAL A 132 4.69 -25.78 -0.29
N ASP A 133 3.74 -26.13 -1.17
CA ASP A 133 2.32 -26.31 -0.82
C ASP A 133 1.73 -25.11 -0.06
N PRO A 134 1.69 -23.91 -0.67
CA PRO A 134 1.20 -22.71 -0.02
C PRO A 134 -0.26 -22.85 0.39
N VAL A 135 -0.55 -22.52 1.64
CA VAL A 135 -1.91 -22.40 2.18
C VAL A 135 -2.09 -20.96 2.64
N SER A 136 -2.95 -20.21 1.94
CA SER A 136 -3.30 -18.85 2.33
C SER A 136 -4.39 -18.87 3.40
N SER A 137 -4.21 -18.11 4.48
CA SER A 137 -5.28 -17.82 5.45
C SER A 137 -6.28 -16.77 4.91
N GLY A 138 -6.10 -16.34 3.66
CA GLY A 138 -6.88 -15.29 3.02
C GLY A 138 -6.20 -13.93 3.09
N ILE A 139 -6.73 -13.01 2.28
CA ILE A 139 -6.33 -11.61 2.27
C ILE A 139 -6.63 -11.00 3.64
N THR A 140 -5.66 -10.30 4.22
CA THR A 140 -5.79 -9.61 5.51
C THR A 140 -6.20 -8.17 5.33
N SER A 141 -5.65 -7.50 4.31
CA SER A 141 -5.90 -6.08 4.08
C SER A 141 -5.62 -5.71 2.63
N ALA A 142 -6.07 -4.52 2.24
CA ALA A 142 -5.73 -3.90 0.98
C ALA A 142 -5.46 -2.41 1.17
N THR A 143 -4.44 -1.87 0.49
CA THR A 143 -4.04 -0.48 0.57
C THR A 143 -4.18 0.18 -0.80
N LEU A 144 -5.05 1.20 -0.88
CA LEU A 144 -5.23 2.02 -2.07
C LEU A 144 -4.40 3.30 -1.95
N THR A 145 -3.61 3.59 -2.97
CA THR A 145 -2.85 4.85 -3.12
C THR A 145 -3.06 5.39 -4.51
N ILE A 146 -3.22 6.71 -4.66
CA ILE A 146 -3.26 7.35 -5.97
C ILE A 146 -2.13 8.36 -6.05
N THR A 147 -1.34 8.26 -7.11
CA THR A 147 -0.19 9.14 -7.36
C THR A 147 -0.34 9.88 -8.67
N GLN A 148 0.34 11.02 -8.77
CA GLN A 148 0.54 11.76 -10.00
C GLN A 148 2.03 12.13 -10.08
N GLY A 149 2.75 11.53 -11.04
CA GLY A 149 4.20 11.50 -11.00
C GLY A 149 4.70 10.88 -9.69
N ASN A 150 5.55 11.60 -8.95
CA ASN A 150 6.13 11.13 -7.68
C ASN A 150 5.37 11.60 -6.44
N LYS A 151 4.18 12.18 -6.59
CA LYS A 151 3.39 12.74 -5.48
C LYS A 151 2.15 11.90 -5.24
N THR A 152 1.91 11.54 -3.98
CA THR A 152 0.64 10.96 -3.55
C THR A 152 -0.41 12.05 -3.46
N ILE A 153 -1.55 11.83 -4.13
CA ILE A 153 -2.69 12.76 -4.16
C ILE A 153 -3.92 12.21 -3.45
N PHE A 154 -3.94 10.90 -3.19
CA PHE A 154 -4.90 10.25 -2.29
C PHE A 154 -4.26 9.02 -1.64
N GLY A 155 -4.59 8.77 -0.38
CA GLY A 155 -4.03 7.67 0.41
C GLY A 155 -2.59 7.93 0.87
N PRO A 156 -1.84 6.89 1.29
CA PRO A 156 -2.28 5.50 1.35
C PRO A 156 -3.47 5.32 2.32
N THR A 157 -4.48 4.57 1.90
CA THR A 157 -5.61 4.19 2.74
C THR A 157 -5.72 2.69 2.79
N THR A 158 -5.56 2.13 3.98
CA THR A 158 -5.65 0.69 4.23
C THR A 158 -7.05 0.31 4.68
N TYR A 159 -7.54 -0.77 4.11
CA TYR A 159 -8.83 -1.39 4.40
C TYR A 159 -8.53 -2.78 4.95
N ASP A 160 -9.05 -3.08 6.12
CA ASP A 160 -8.94 -4.43 6.69
C ASP A 160 -10.03 -5.32 6.08
N ASN A 161 -9.70 -6.59 5.80
CA ASN A 161 -10.69 -7.53 5.30
C ASN A 161 -11.69 -7.84 6.43
N PRO A 162 -12.98 -7.49 6.28
CA PRO A 162 -13.97 -7.70 7.34
C PRO A 162 -14.31 -9.18 7.59
N ASN A 163 -13.84 -10.09 6.72
CA ASN A 163 -14.11 -11.52 6.81
C ASN A 163 -12.97 -12.32 7.46
N ASN A 164 -11.96 -11.65 8.01
CA ASN A 164 -10.80 -12.26 8.64
C ASN A 164 -10.75 -11.90 10.13
#